data_AF-A0A2S0XBP8-F1
#
_entry.id   AF-A0A2S0XBP8-F1
#
_cell.length_a   1.000
_cell.length_b   1.000
_cell.length_c   1.000
_cell.angle_alpha   90.00
_cell.angle_beta   90.00
_cell.angle_gamma   90.00
#
_symmetry.space_group_name_H-M   'P 1'
#
loop_
_entity.id
_entity.type
_entity.pdbx_description
1 polymer ?
#
loop_
_entity_poly.entity_id
_entity_poly.type
_entity_poly.pdbx_seq_one_letter_code
_entity_poly.pdbx_strand_id
1 'polypeptide(L)'
;RWESELGLTDHAELSEFFRKSYGPTGAFNAQPFQGSRSWAGARPEVRVIGRDARGVAAHVGLLRRFIKVGGVDLLVAELGLYA
;
A
#
# COMPACT_ATOMS: atom_id res chain seq x y z
N ARG A 1 10.45 4.59 -1.94
CA ARG A 1 11.26 3.35 -2.00
C ARG A 1 10.62 2.42 -3.01
N TRP A 2 11.42 1.70 -3.78
CA TRP A 2 10.94 0.61 -4.61
C TRP A 2 10.50 -0.55 -3.73
N GLU A 3 9.49 -1.30 -4.15
CA GLU A 3 9.01 -2.45 -3.37
C GLU A 3 10.12 -3.49 -3.15
N SER A 4 11.01 -3.66 -4.12
CA SER A 4 12.17 -4.56 -4.03
C SER A 4 13.21 -4.16 -3.00
N GLU A 5 13.16 -2.92 -2.49
CA GLU A 5 14.08 -2.41 -1.46
C GLU A 5 13.56 -2.64 -0.04
N LEU A 6 12.31 -3.10 0.11
CA LEU A 6 11.71 -3.32 1.43
C LEU A 6 12.08 -4.70 1.98
N GLY A 7 12.47 -4.70 3.25
CA GLY A 7 12.75 -5.94 3.98
C GLY A 7 11.50 -6.52 4.63
N LEU A 8 11.65 -7.70 5.22
CA LEU A 8 10.58 -8.37 5.98
C LEU A 8 10.03 -7.49 7.11
N THR A 9 10.91 -6.76 7.81
CA THR A 9 10.51 -5.86 8.90
C THR A 9 9.69 -4.67 8.40
N ASP A 10 10.03 -4.09 7.23
CA ASP A 10 9.22 -3.03 6.63
C ASP A 10 7.81 -3.54 6.31
N HIS A 11 7.69 -4.75 5.75
CA HIS A 11 6.39 -5.35 5.44
C HIS A 11 5.58 -5.67 6.70
N ALA A 12 6.21 -6.14 7.77
CA ALA A 12 5.54 -6.40 9.04
C ALA A 12 5.00 -5.10 9.66
N GLU A 13 5.79 -4.03 9.66
CA GLU A 13 5.39 -2.73 10.19
C GLU A 13 4.26 -2.10 9.35
N LEU A 14 4.35 -2.16 8.03
CA LEU A 14 3.30 -1.70 7.12
C LEU A 14 2.00 -2.51 7.30
N SER A 15 2.12 -3.83 7.47
CA SER A 15 0.98 -4.71 7.75
C SER A 15 0.27 -4.32 9.04
N GLU A 16 1.02 -4.04 10.11
CA GLU A 16 0.45 -3.56 11.37
C GLU A 16 -0.20 -2.18 11.22
N PHE A 17 0.47 -1.26 10.53
CA PHE A 17 -0.06 0.08 10.23
C PHE A 17 -1.40 -0.02 9.48
N PHE A 18 -1.47 -0.78 8.38
CA PHE A 18 -2.71 -0.93 7.62
C PHE A 18 -3.83 -1.60 8.42
N ARG A 19 -3.51 -2.59 9.28
CA ARG A 19 -4.51 -3.16 10.17
C ARG A 19 -5.11 -2.11 11.12
N LYS A 20 -4.28 -1.23 11.66
CA LYS A 20 -4.72 -0.14 12.55
C LYS A 20 -5.50 0.94 11.80
N SER A 21 -5.10 1.27 10.58
CA SER A 21 -5.75 2.31 9.76
C SER A 21 -7.07 1.84 9.15
N TYR A 22 -7.13 0.62 8.61
CA TYR A 22 -8.34 0.09 7.96
C TYR A 22 -9.25 -0.71 8.89
N GLY A 23 -8.75 -1.23 10.01
CA GLY A 23 -9.57 -1.97 10.98
C GLY A 23 -10.81 -1.21 11.48
N PRO A 24 -10.71 0.09 11.81
CA PRO A 24 -11.85 0.90 12.23
C PRO A 24 -12.96 1.06 11.18
N THR A 25 -12.66 0.87 9.89
CA THR A 25 -13.67 0.94 8.82
C THR A 25 -14.34 -0.41 8.55
N GLY A 26 -13.93 -1.48 9.25
CA GLY A 26 -14.51 -2.81 9.19
C GLY A 26 -13.45 -3.90 9.30
N ALA A 27 -13.76 -4.95 10.07
CA ALA A 27 -12.83 -6.06 10.28
C ALA A 27 -12.37 -6.72 8.96
N PHE A 28 -13.25 -6.78 7.96
CA PHE A 28 -12.93 -7.27 6.61
C PHE A 28 -11.80 -6.47 5.95
N ASN A 29 -11.75 -5.14 6.12
CA ASN A 29 -10.72 -4.30 5.50
C ASN A 29 -9.33 -4.51 6.11
N ALA A 30 -9.24 -5.02 7.34
CA ALA A 30 -7.98 -5.39 7.98
C ALA A 30 -7.52 -6.83 7.66
N GLN A 31 -8.40 -7.70 7.17
CA GLN A 31 -8.08 -9.11 6.88
C GLN A 31 -6.94 -9.30 5.86
N PRO A 32 -6.85 -8.53 4.76
CA PRO A 32 -5.76 -8.66 3.80
C PRO A 32 -4.38 -8.49 4.44
N PHE A 33 -4.30 -7.70 5.52
CA PHE A 33 -3.05 -7.34 6.17
C PHE A 33 -2.68 -8.25 7.34
N GLN A 34 -3.30 -9.41 7.48
CA GLN A 34 -2.88 -10.41 8.48
C GLN A 34 -1.64 -11.18 8.02
N GLY A 35 -0.82 -11.66 8.97
CA GLY A 35 0.36 -12.47 8.68
C GLY A 35 1.47 -11.71 7.94
N SER A 36 1.71 -10.45 8.31
CA SER A 36 2.75 -9.58 7.73
C SER A 36 2.56 -9.25 6.23
N ARG A 37 1.35 -9.45 5.70
CA ARG A 37 0.99 -9.01 4.35
C ARG A 37 0.78 -7.49 4.33
N SER A 38 1.45 -6.79 3.42
CA SER A 38 1.44 -5.31 3.36
C SER A 38 0.81 -4.76 2.07
N TRP A 39 -0.05 -5.56 1.43
CA TRP A 39 -0.85 -5.15 0.28
C TRP A 39 -2.13 -5.99 0.20
N ALA A 40 -3.13 -5.46 -0.50
CA ALA A 40 -4.42 -6.10 -0.75
C ALA A 40 -4.70 -6.07 -2.25
N GLY A 41 -4.84 -7.24 -2.87
CA GLY A 41 -5.06 -7.36 -4.32
C GLY A 41 -3.79 -7.24 -5.14
N ALA A 42 -3.17 -6.05 -5.18
CA ALA A 42 -1.97 -5.79 -5.99
C ALA A 42 -0.80 -5.31 -5.15
N ARG A 43 0.40 -5.82 -5.44
CA ARG A 43 1.66 -5.41 -4.81
C ARG A 43 2.17 -4.11 -5.48
N PRO A 44 2.33 -2.99 -4.74
CA PRO A 44 2.87 -1.74 -5.29
C PRO A 44 4.24 -1.93 -5.96
N GLU A 45 4.57 -1.05 -6.91
CA GLU A 45 5.92 -0.95 -7.47
C GLU A 45 6.77 0.02 -6.65
N VAL A 46 6.17 1.15 -6.26
CA VAL A 46 6.79 2.20 -5.45
C VAL A 46 5.89 2.50 -4.26
N ARG A 47 6.52 2.80 -3.13
CA ARG A 47 5.85 3.29 -1.93
C ARG A 47 6.46 4.59 -1.46
N VAL A 48 5.59 5.50 -1.03
CA VAL A 48 5.94 6.65 -0.21
C VAL A 48 5.50 6.32 1.21
N ILE A 49 6.46 6.37 2.14
CA ILE A 49 6.25 5.97 3.54
C ILE A 49 6.67 7.14 4.41
N GLY A 50 5.68 7.79 5.05
CA GLY A 50 5.91 8.78 6.09
C GLY A 50 6.19 8.08 7.42
N ARG A 51 7.19 8.54 8.15
CA ARG A 51 7.59 7.98 9.45
C ARG A 51 7.70 9.08 10.50
N ASP A 52 7.31 8.76 11.73
CA ASP A 52 7.51 9.59 12.91
C ASP A 52 8.21 8.79 14.03
N ALA A 53 8.26 9.34 15.24
CA ALA A 53 8.89 8.68 16.39
C ALA A 53 8.24 7.35 16.81
N ARG A 54 7.04 7.02 16.29
CA ARG A 54 6.27 5.81 16.61
C ARG A 54 6.28 4.79 15.47
N GLY A 55 6.96 5.06 14.36
CA GLY A 55 7.06 4.16 13.20
C GLY A 55 6.42 4.74 11.94
N VAL A 56 5.76 3.90 11.13
CA VAL A 56 4.99 4.35 9.98
C VAL A 56 3.81 5.22 10.43
N ALA A 57 3.76 6.44 9.90
CA ALA A 57 2.74 7.45 10.21
C ALA A 57 1.85 7.77 9.00
N ALA A 58 2.31 7.50 7.78
CA ALA A 58 1.55 7.67 6.55
C ALA A 58 2.06 6.74 5.45
N HIS A 59 1.20 6.35 4.52
CA HIS A 59 1.59 5.54 3.36
C HIS A 59 0.80 5.90 2.10
N VAL A 60 1.43 5.81 0.93
CA VAL A 60 0.75 5.64 -0.36
C VAL A 60 1.57 4.72 -1.27
N GLY A 61 0.88 3.77 -1.93
CA GLY A 61 1.45 2.84 -2.91
C GLY A 61 1.10 3.25 -4.33
N LEU A 62 2.01 2.98 -5.26
CA LEU A 62 1.88 3.31 -6.68
C LEU A 62 2.09 2.09 -7.56
N LEU A 63 1.24 1.96 -8.59
CA LEU A 63 1.36 1.01 -9.69
C LEU A 63 1.32 1.75 -11.01
N ARG A 64 2.12 1.31 -12.00
CA ARG A 64 1.98 1.79 -13.37
C ARG A 64 0.88 0.97 -14.06
N ARG A 65 -0.07 1.65 -14.68
CA ARG A 65 -1.17 1.03 -15.43
C ARG A 65 -1.38 1.72 -16.76
N PHE A 66 -1.88 0.97 -17.73
CA PHE A 66 -2.51 1.54 -18.91
C PHE A 66 -4.02 1.45 -18.75
N ILE A 67 -4.72 2.57 -18.92
CA ILE A 67 -6.19 2.62 -18.96
C ILE A 67 -6.65 3.16 -20.31
N LYS A 68 -7.82 2.72 -20.79
CA LYS A 68 -8.42 3.25 -22.01
C LYS A 68 -9.29 4.46 -21.70
N VAL A 69 -8.99 5.60 -22.33
CA VAL A 69 -9.82 6.82 -22.28
C VAL A 69 -10.09 7.27 -23.70
N GLY A 70 -11.36 7.28 -24.11
CA GLY A 70 -11.74 7.62 -25.50
C GLY A 70 -11.11 6.72 -26.56
N GLY A 71 -10.83 5.44 -26.23
CA GLY A 71 -10.18 4.49 -27.13
C GLY A 71 -8.64 4.54 -27.15
N VAL A 72 -8.02 5.52 -26.49
CA VAL A 72 -6.56 5.67 -26.39
C VAL A 72 -6.05 5.02 -25.10
N ASP A 73 -4.97 4.24 -25.19
CA ASP A 73 -4.26 3.72 -24.01
C ASP A 73 -3.39 4.81 -23.38
N LEU A 74 -3.67 5.15 -22.12
CA LEU A 74 -2.95 6.16 -21.35
C LEU A 74 -2.21 5.52 -20.19
N LEU A 75 -0.91 5.82 -20.08
CA LEU A 75 -0.10 5.47 -18.92
C LEU A 75 -0.52 6.35 -17.73
N VAL A 76 -0.87 5.71 -16.62
CA VAL A 76 -1.25 6.36 -15.36
C VAL A 76 -0.51 5.75 -14.18
N ALA A 77 -0.43 6.53 -13.11
CA ALA A 77 -0.07 6.05 -11.78
C ALA A 77 -1.34 5.74 -10.99
N GLU A 78 -1.64 4.46 -10.80
CA GLU A 78 -2.70 4.01 -9.89
C GLU A 78 -2.19 4.17 -8.45
N LEU A 79 -2.88 4.99 -7.65
CA LEU A 79 -2.57 5.21 -6.24
C LEU A 79 -3.52 4.39 -5.38
N GLY A 80 -2.97 3.70 -4.39
CA GLY A 80 -3.73 2.88 -3.46
C GLY A 80 -3.04 2.73 -2.12
N LEU A 81 -3.70 2.02 -1.21
CA LEU A 81 -3.22 1.81 0.16
C LEU A 81 -2.88 3.14 0.87
N TYR A 82 -3.68 4.19 0.64
CA TYR A 82 -3.49 5.47 1.32
C TYR A 82 -4.01 5.36 2.76
N ALA A 83 -3.19 5.74 3.72
CA ALA A 83 -3.48 5.66 5.15
C ALA A 83 -2.53 6.55 5.94
#